data_AF-A0A533U155-F1
#
_entry.id   AF-A0A533U155-F1
#
_cell.length_a   1.000
_cell.length_b   1.000
_cell.length_c   1.000
_cell.angle_alpha   90.00
_cell.angle_beta   90.00
_cell.angle_gamma   90.00
#
_symmetry.space_group_name_H-M   'P 1'
#
loop_
_entity.id
_entity.type
_entity.pdbx_description
1 polymer ?
#
loop_
_entity_poly.entity_id
_entity_poly.type
_entity_poly.pdbx_seq_one_letter_code
_entity_poly.pdbx_strand_id
1 'polypeptide(L)'
;MALTAKKDQRPPGPFIWISVTLLWGTVFFFTSIFMLKAASDLLRQGFFNPSWREIFSVYGIHAAILVVFALAAMLMKRVIDPGSTKQVQRWQDINEGKGEKIFISFAGSIATSFFFTGLTAANFSLAARIFDLTVEFSVPAIFLAALFNIAAGLAASLIVGIIFLVGKVGNRKG
;
A
#
# COMPACT_ATOMS: atom_id res chain seq x y z
N MET A 1 7.63 33.02 -29.61
CA MET A 1 7.08 31.65 -29.47
C MET A 1 8.12 30.78 -28.80
N ALA A 2 8.04 30.59 -27.47
CA ALA A 2 8.93 29.68 -26.77
C ALA A 2 8.35 28.26 -26.89
N LEU A 3 9.06 27.38 -27.60
CA LEU A 3 8.79 25.95 -27.62
C LEU A 3 9.07 25.39 -26.23
N THR A 4 8.04 25.32 -25.38
CA THR A 4 8.07 24.56 -24.14
C THR A 4 8.23 23.09 -24.51
N ALA A 5 9.47 22.61 -24.48
CA ALA A 5 9.79 21.19 -24.62
C ALA A 5 8.91 20.40 -23.65
N LYS A 6 7.94 19.69 -24.21
CA LYS A 6 7.03 18.80 -23.51
C LYS A 6 7.93 17.70 -22.92
N LYS A 7 8.33 17.85 -21.65
CA LYS A 7 9.16 16.88 -20.93
C LYS A 7 8.50 15.53 -21.12
N ASP A 8 9.15 14.66 -21.86
CA ASP A 8 8.64 13.35 -22.24
C ASP A 8 8.41 12.56 -20.95
N GLN A 9 7.15 12.52 -20.49
CA GLN A 9 6.77 11.92 -19.22
C GLN A 9 6.75 10.40 -19.41
N ARG A 10 7.95 9.81 -19.43
CA ARG A 10 8.09 8.37 -19.48
C ARG A 10 7.39 7.76 -18.24
N PRO A 11 6.61 6.69 -18.42
CA PRO A 11 5.95 6.03 -17.30
C PRO A 11 6.98 5.61 -16.24
N PRO A 12 6.60 5.56 -14.94
CA PRO A 12 7.53 5.21 -13.88
C PRO A 12 8.19 3.86 -14.18
N GLY A 13 9.52 3.83 -14.12
CA GLY A 13 10.28 2.61 -14.38
C GLY A 13 9.94 1.49 -13.37
N PRO A 14 10.24 0.22 -13.69
CA PRO A 14 9.93 -0.92 -12.82
C PRO A 14 10.47 -0.77 -11.39
N PHE A 15 11.65 -0.16 -11.26
CA PHE A 15 12.28 0.10 -9.97
C PHE A 15 11.47 1.02 -9.05
N ILE A 16 10.84 2.06 -9.62
CA ILE A 16 9.99 2.98 -8.85
C ILE A 16 8.74 2.24 -8.37
N TRP A 17 8.13 1.43 -9.23
CA TRP A 17 6.96 0.63 -8.85
C TRP A 17 7.28 -0.32 -7.70
N ILE A 18 8.35 -1.11 -7.84
CA ILE A 18 8.78 -2.05 -6.81
C ILE A 18 9.11 -1.29 -5.51
N SER A 19 9.87 -0.20 -5.56
CA SER A 19 10.25 0.56 -4.37
C SER A 19 9.03 1.16 -3.65
N VAL A 20 8.06 1.71 -4.39
CA VAL A 20 6.83 2.27 -3.81
C VAL A 20 5.96 1.16 -3.22
N THR A 21 5.80 0.03 -3.91
CA THR A 21 5.05 -1.12 -3.39
C THR A 21 5.69 -1.69 -2.15
N LEU A 22 7.02 -1.83 -2.12
CA LEU A 22 7.75 -2.28 -0.93
C LEU A 22 7.58 -1.27 0.20
N LEU A 23 7.84 0.02 -0.02
CA LEU A 23 7.70 1.05 1.02
C LEU A 23 6.31 1.02 1.68
N TRP A 24 5.25 1.06 0.87
CA TRP A 24 3.88 1.03 1.39
C TRP A 24 3.54 -0.30 2.03
N GLY A 25 3.92 -1.41 1.39
CA GLY A 25 3.69 -2.73 1.94
C GLY A 25 4.40 -2.95 3.28
N THR A 26 5.60 -2.41 3.47
CA THR A 26 6.30 -2.42 4.76
C THR A 26 5.53 -1.64 5.83
N VAL A 27 5.11 -0.41 5.52
CA VAL A 27 4.33 0.41 6.46
C VAL A 27 3.06 -0.33 6.87
N PHE A 28 2.29 -0.81 5.89
CA PHE A 28 1.06 -1.54 6.16
C PHE A 28 1.30 -2.87 6.87
N PHE A 29 2.40 -3.58 6.59
CA PHE A 29 2.74 -4.82 7.30
C PHE A 29 2.89 -4.58 8.80
N PHE A 30 3.68 -3.59 9.20
CA PHE A 30 3.88 -3.27 10.61
C PHE A 30 2.61 -2.73 11.28
N THR A 31 1.85 -1.86 10.60
CA THR A 31 0.59 -1.37 11.17
C THR A 31 -0.43 -2.51 11.29
N SER A 32 -0.51 -3.41 10.31
CA SER A 32 -1.36 -4.59 10.37
C SER A 32 -0.99 -5.52 11.51
N ILE A 33 0.29 -5.76 11.81
CA ILE A 33 0.71 -6.55 12.98
C ILE A 33 0.17 -5.92 14.27
N PHE A 34 0.34 -4.61 14.43
CA PHE A 34 -0.15 -3.90 15.62
C PHE A 34 -1.68 -4.02 15.74
N MET A 35 -2.40 -3.82 14.64
CA MET A 35 -3.86 -3.90 14.64
C MET A 35 -4.39 -5.33 14.82
N LEU A 36 -3.71 -6.34 14.26
CA LEU A 36 -4.04 -7.75 14.47
C LEU A 36 -3.87 -8.16 15.93
N LYS A 37 -2.79 -7.69 16.58
CA LYS A 37 -2.58 -7.92 18.01
C LYS A 37 -3.67 -7.25 18.84
N ALA A 38 -3.91 -5.96 18.61
CA ALA A 38 -4.95 -5.22 19.32
C ALA A 38 -6.35 -5.83 19.14
N ALA A 39 -6.70 -6.27 17.92
CA ALA A 39 -7.99 -6.89 17.65
C ALA A 39 -8.13 -8.27 18.30
N SER A 40 -7.07 -9.09 18.28
CA SER A 40 -7.06 -10.41 18.92
C SER A 40 -7.19 -10.29 20.44
N ASP A 41 -6.46 -9.34 21.04
CA ASP A 41 -6.51 -9.04 22.48
C ASP A 41 -7.90 -8.51 22.89
N LEU A 42 -8.47 -7.60 22.09
CA LEU A 42 -9.77 -6.98 22.37
C LEU A 42 -10.93 -7.98 22.27
N LEU A 43 -10.91 -8.85 21.27
CA LEU A 43 -11.94 -9.88 21.09
C LEU A 43 -11.70 -11.11 21.99
N ARG A 44 -10.51 -11.22 22.61
CA ARG A 44 -10.04 -12.42 23.32
C ARG A 44 -10.18 -13.68 22.46
N GLN A 45 -9.89 -13.55 21.16
CA GLN A 45 -10.01 -14.60 20.17
C GLN A 45 -8.72 -14.72 19.37
N GLY A 46 -8.25 -15.95 19.18
CA GLY A 46 -6.96 -16.24 18.56
C GLY A 46 -5.79 -15.95 19.49
N PHE A 47 -4.59 -16.19 18.97
CA PHE A 47 -3.33 -15.94 19.66
C PHE A 47 -2.36 -15.30 18.65
N PHE A 48 -2.03 -14.04 18.88
CA PHE A 48 -1.11 -13.32 18.00
C PHE A 48 -0.14 -12.44 18.81
N ASN A 49 1.00 -13.03 19.15
CA ASN A 49 2.07 -12.32 19.85
C ASN A 49 3.45 -12.74 19.32
N PRO A 50 3.75 -12.46 18.03
CA PRO A 50 5.04 -12.85 17.45
C PRO A 50 6.19 -12.02 18.03
N SER A 51 7.32 -12.68 18.26
CA SER A 51 8.59 -12.06 18.56
C SER A 51 9.15 -11.30 17.35
N TRP A 52 10.07 -10.37 17.61
CA TRP A 52 10.74 -9.60 16.55
C TRP A 52 11.40 -10.49 15.48
N ARG A 53 12.00 -11.60 15.89
CA ARG A 53 12.64 -12.54 14.96
C ARG A 53 11.62 -13.16 14.02
N GLU A 54 10.45 -13.54 14.52
CA GLU A 54 9.37 -14.11 13.72
C GLU A 54 8.81 -13.07 12.77
N ILE A 55 8.60 -11.84 13.25
CA ILE A 55 8.15 -10.71 12.42
C ILE A 55 9.09 -10.50 11.22
N PHE A 56 10.41 -10.44 11.44
CA PHE A 56 11.37 -10.27 10.34
C PHE A 56 11.44 -11.48 9.40
N SER A 57 11.24 -12.69 9.92
CA SER A 57 11.20 -13.91 9.09
C SER A 57 9.97 -13.90 8.18
N VAL A 58 8.80 -13.55 8.71
CA VAL A 58 7.56 -13.39 7.93
C VAL A 58 7.67 -12.20 6.95
N TYR A 59 8.35 -11.12 7.35
CA TYR A 59 8.57 -9.98 6.47
C TYR A 59 9.36 -10.34 5.20
N GLY A 60 10.31 -11.28 5.28
CA GLY A 60 11.01 -11.78 4.10
C GLY A 60 10.07 -12.40 3.06
N ILE A 61 9.14 -13.24 3.53
CA ILE A 61 8.06 -13.81 2.69
C ILE A 61 7.16 -12.71 2.15
N HIS A 62 6.77 -11.78 3.02
CA HIS A 62 5.90 -10.65 2.67
C HIS A 62 6.53 -9.81 1.54
N ALA A 63 7.79 -9.42 1.67
CA ALA A 63 8.52 -8.64 0.68
C ALA A 63 8.62 -9.36 -0.67
N ALA A 64 8.89 -10.66 -0.68
CA ALA A 64 8.91 -11.46 -1.91
C ALA A 64 7.54 -11.45 -2.61
N ILE A 65 6.45 -11.60 -1.85
CA ILE A 65 5.09 -11.54 -2.38
C ILE A 65 4.75 -10.14 -2.90
N LEU A 66 5.18 -9.07 -2.22
CA LEU A 66 5.01 -7.70 -2.70
C LEU A 66 5.71 -7.43 -4.03
N VAL A 67 6.91 -7.99 -4.22
CA VAL A 67 7.60 -7.90 -5.52
C VAL A 67 6.77 -8.58 -6.60
N VAL A 68 6.24 -9.78 -6.34
CA VAL A 68 5.36 -10.48 -7.29
C VAL A 68 4.11 -9.64 -7.60
N PHE A 69 3.47 -9.06 -6.58
CA PHE A 69 2.33 -8.16 -6.78
C PHE A 69 2.69 -6.91 -7.58
N ALA A 70 3.85 -6.30 -7.35
CA ALA A 70 4.31 -5.14 -8.11
C ALA A 70 4.49 -5.48 -9.59
N LEU A 71 5.12 -6.63 -9.89
CA LEU A 71 5.30 -7.12 -11.25
C LEU A 71 3.96 -7.44 -11.92
N ALA A 72 3.06 -8.15 -11.22
CA ALA A 72 1.72 -8.47 -11.72
C ALA A 72 0.88 -7.21 -11.98
N ALA A 73 0.90 -6.23 -11.07
CA ALA A 73 0.22 -4.95 -11.24
C ALA A 73 0.74 -4.18 -12.45
N MET A 74 2.06 -4.22 -12.69
CA MET A 74 2.66 -3.62 -13.89
C MET A 74 2.22 -4.33 -15.18
N LEU A 75 2.13 -5.66 -15.19
CA LEU A 75 1.62 -6.42 -16.34
C LEU A 75 0.15 -6.12 -16.60
N MET A 76 -0.69 -6.17 -15.56
CA MET A 76 -2.12 -5.83 -15.65
C MET A 76 -2.32 -4.39 -16.15
N LYS A 77 -1.48 -3.45 -15.71
CA LYS A 77 -1.51 -2.07 -16.21
C LYS A 77 -1.23 -2.00 -17.71
N ARG A 78 -0.25 -2.76 -18.22
CA ARG A 78 0.05 -2.80 -19.67
C ARG A 78 -1.08 -3.39 -20.49
N VAL A 79 -1.86 -4.33 -19.93
CA VAL A 79 -3.00 -4.94 -20.61
C VAL A 79 -4.22 -4.00 -20.59
N ILE A 80 -4.53 -3.39 -19.44
CA ILE A 80 -5.72 -2.55 -19.25
C ILE A 80 -5.54 -1.14 -19.85
N ASP A 81 -4.32 -0.62 -19.84
CA ASP A 81 -3.99 0.69 -20.38
C ASP A 81 -2.67 0.64 -21.19
N PRO A 82 -2.71 0.03 -22.40
CA PRO A 82 -1.52 -0.17 -23.24
C PRO A 82 -0.87 1.16 -23.64
N GLY A 83 -1.66 2.23 -23.79
CA GLY A 83 -1.20 3.57 -24.14
C GLY A 83 -0.79 4.43 -22.94
N SER A 84 -0.94 3.93 -21.71
CA SER A 84 -0.80 4.73 -20.47
C SER A 84 -1.64 6.02 -20.48
N THR A 85 -2.73 6.06 -21.24
CA THR A 85 -3.54 7.27 -21.45
C THR A 85 -4.17 7.72 -20.14
N LYS A 86 -4.62 6.80 -19.28
CA LYS A 86 -5.16 7.15 -17.95
C LYS A 86 -4.08 7.65 -17.01
N GLN A 87 -2.84 7.17 -17.16
CA GLN A 87 -1.71 7.65 -16.35
C GLN A 87 -1.24 9.04 -16.80
N VAL A 88 -1.16 9.28 -18.11
CA VAL A 88 -0.87 10.60 -18.68
C VAL A 88 -1.98 11.60 -18.31
N GLN A 89 -3.25 11.19 -18.38
CA GLN A 89 -4.38 12.01 -17.93
C GLN A 89 -4.28 12.36 -16.45
N ARG A 90 -3.99 11.39 -15.57
CA ARG A 90 -3.77 11.65 -14.14
C ARG A 90 -2.60 12.58 -13.88
N TRP A 91 -1.50 12.43 -14.62
CA TRP A 91 -0.37 13.35 -14.52
C TRP A 91 -0.70 14.75 -15.03
N GLN A 92 -1.50 14.87 -16.09
CA GLN A 92 -2.03 16.16 -16.55
C GLN A 92 -2.93 16.79 -15.48
N ASP A 93 -3.86 16.03 -14.91
CA ASP A 93 -4.74 16.48 -13.84
C ASP A 93 -3.96 16.92 -12.58
N ILE A 94 -2.90 16.18 -12.21
CA ILE A 94 -2.00 16.56 -11.10
C ILE A 94 -1.24 17.85 -11.44
N ASN A 95 -0.69 17.96 -12.65
CA ASN A 95 0.02 19.17 -13.10
C ASN A 95 -0.91 20.39 -13.24
N GLU A 96 -2.20 20.18 -13.52
CA GLU A 96 -3.24 21.22 -13.57
C GLU A 96 -3.82 21.57 -12.19
N GLY A 97 -3.29 21.00 -11.10
CA GLY A 97 -3.75 21.28 -9.73
C GLY A 97 -5.07 20.59 -9.35
N LYS A 98 -5.61 19.69 -10.18
CA LYS A 98 -6.78 18.86 -9.86
C LYS A 98 -6.44 17.65 -8.97
N GLY A 99 -5.16 17.46 -8.64
CA GLY A 99 -4.66 16.33 -7.85
C GLY A 99 -5.33 16.16 -6.48
N GLU A 100 -5.74 17.25 -5.83
CA GLU A 100 -6.32 17.21 -4.47
C GLU A 100 -7.62 16.41 -4.38
N LYS A 101 -8.46 16.41 -5.43
CA LYS A 101 -9.72 15.64 -5.44
C LYS A 101 -9.54 14.16 -5.78
N ILE A 102 -8.40 13.78 -6.37
CA ILE A 102 -8.18 12.43 -6.92
C ILE A 102 -7.46 11.52 -5.90
N PHE A 103 -6.73 12.10 -4.94
CA PHE A 103 -5.80 11.33 -4.08
C PHE A 103 -6.42 10.71 -2.83
N ILE A 104 -7.59 11.18 -2.36
CA ILE A 104 -8.23 10.64 -1.16
C ILE A 104 -9.47 9.85 -1.58
N SER A 105 -9.26 8.66 -2.16
CA SER A 105 -10.35 7.70 -2.30
C SER A 105 -10.56 7.00 -0.97
N PHE A 106 -11.62 7.35 -0.26
CA PHE A 106 -12.04 6.64 0.95
C PHE A 106 -12.20 5.14 0.69
N ALA A 107 -12.84 4.78 -0.43
CA ALA A 107 -12.98 3.39 -0.88
C ALA A 107 -11.61 2.73 -1.15
N GLY A 108 -10.67 3.45 -1.77
CA GLY A 108 -9.30 2.98 -1.98
C GLY A 108 -8.54 2.74 -0.67
N SER A 109 -8.74 3.61 0.33
CA SER A 109 -8.12 3.47 1.66
C SER A 109 -8.66 2.24 2.40
N ILE A 110 -9.99 2.00 2.31
CA ILE A 110 -10.61 0.79 2.84
C ILE A 110 -10.03 -0.45 2.16
N ALA A 111 -10.09 -0.51 0.82
CA ALA A 111 -9.62 -1.67 0.06
C ALA A 111 -8.15 -2.00 0.36
N THR A 112 -7.30 -0.97 0.42
CA THR A 112 -5.88 -1.10 0.75
C THR A 112 -5.68 -1.66 2.16
N SER A 113 -6.43 -1.15 3.15
CA SER A 113 -6.32 -1.57 4.55
C SER A 113 -6.75 -3.02 4.73
N PHE A 114 -7.86 -3.42 4.12
CA PHE A 114 -8.33 -4.80 4.11
C PHE A 114 -7.35 -5.74 3.41
N PHE A 115 -6.87 -5.34 2.23
CA PHE A 115 -5.91 -6.13 1.47
C PHE A 115 -4.63 -6.38 2.27
N PHE A 116 -4.00 -5.35 2.82
CA PHE A 116 -2.73 -5.53 3.53
C PHE A 116 -2.90 -6.22 4.88
N THR A 117 -3.99 -5.98 5.62
CA THR A 117 -4.25 -6.73 6.85
C THR A 117 -4.50 -8.21 6.56
N GLY A 118 -5.32 -8.52 5.54
CA GLY A 118 -5.54 -9.88 5.10
C GLY A 118 -4.26 -10.56 4.59
N LEU A 119 -3.46 -9.84 3.80
CA LEU A 119 -2.17 -10.33 3.32
C LEU A 119 -1.19 -10.58 4.47
N THR A 120 -1.16 -9.72 5.48
CA THR A 120 -0.32 -9.90 6.67
C THR A 120 -0.75 -11.14 7.44
N ALA A 121 -2.04 -11.28 7.74
CA ALA A 121 -2.59 -12.47 8.41
C ALA A 121 -2.30 -13.75 7.60
N ALA A 122 -2.49 -13.72 6.28
CA ALA A 122 -2.18 -14.85 5.41
C ALA A 122 -0.70 -15.23 5.44
N ASN A 123 0.21 -14.25 5.46
CA ASN A 123 1.64 -14.50 5.55
C ASN A 123 2.05 -15.11 6.89
N PHE A 124 1.47 -14.65 8.00
CA PHE A 124 1.70 -15.27 9.30
C PHE A 124 1.14 -16.70 9.35
N SER A 125 -0.06 -16.93 8.82
CA SER A 125 -0.64 -18.28 8.72
C SER A 125 0.18 -19.22 7.84
N LEU A 126 0.76 -18.72 6.75
CA LEU A 126 1.65 -19.50 5.90
C LEU A 126 2.98 -19.77 6.60
N ALA A 127 3.58 -18.73 7.20
CA ALA A 127 4.83 -18.83 7.94
C ALA A 127 4.72 -19.77 9.15
N ALA A 128 3.56 -19.83 9.81
CA ALA A 128 3.29 -20.79 10.88
C ALA A 128 3.53 -22.23 10.45
N ARG A 129 3.17 -22.57 9.20
CA ARG A 129 3.37 -23.92 8.65
C ARG A 129 4.82 -24.21 8.27
N ILE A 130 5.63 -23.17 8.01
CA ILE A 130 7.00 -23.30 7.51
C ILE A 130 8.01 -23.21 8.67
N PHE A 131 7.76 -22.34 9.65
CA PHE A 131 8.67 -21.99 10.73
C PHE A 131 8.15 -22.38 12.12
N ASP A 132 7.05 -23.14 12.19
CA ASP A 132 6.43 -23.60 13.44
C ASP A 132 6.06 -22.45 14.39
N LEU A 133 5.45 -21.39 13.84
CA LEU A 133 5.03 -20.21 14.60
C LEU A 133 3.69 -20.47 15.28
N THR A 134 3.58 -20.10 16.56
CA THR A 134 2.30 -20.11 17.28
C THR A 134 1.52 -18.86 16.95
N VAL A 135 0.70 -18.91 15.89
CA VAL A 135 -0.24 -17.85 15.53
C VAL A 135 -1.59 -18.44 15.15
N GLU A 136 -2.63 -17.86 15.72
CA GLU A 136 -4.01 -18.24 15.46
C GLU A 136 -4.84 -16.97 15.26
N PHE A 137 -5.52 -16.88 14.13
CA PHE A 137 -6.39 -15.75 13.81
C PHE A 137 -7.83 -16.22 13.69
N SER A 138 -8.73 -15.55 14.40
CA SER A 138 -10.15 -15.65 14.11
C SER A 138 -10.52 -14.71 12.96
N VAL A 139 -11.50 -15.11 12.14
CA VAL A 139 -12.03 -14.24 11.08
C VAL A 139 -12.49 -12.87 11.65
N PRO A 140 -13.23 -12.80 12.77
CA PRO A 140 -13.57 -11.53 13.41
C PRO A 140 -12.36 -10.64 13.75
N ALA A 141 -11.25 -11.23 14.24
CA ALA A 141 -10.04 -10.47 14.57
C ALA A 141 -9.39 -9.85 13.32
N ILE A 142 -9.35 -10.57 12.20
CA ILE A 142 -8.82 -10.05 10.94
C ILE A 142 -9.69 -8.90 10.43
N PHE A 143 -11.01 -9.04 10.47
CA PHE A 143 -11.95 -7.98 10.06
C PHE A 143 -11.81 -6.73 10.92
N LEU A 144 -11.78 -6.88 12.24
CA LEU A 144 -11.63 -5.77 13.16
C LEU A 144 -10.28 -5.07 13.01
N ALA A 145 -9.20 -5.84 12.85
CA ALA A 145 -7.88 -5.30 12.55
C ALA A 145 -7.86 -4.52 11.23
N ALA A 146 -8.55 -5.01 10.19
CA ALA A 146 -8.67 -4.30 8.92
C ALA A 146 -9.40 -2.97 9.07
N LEU A 147 -10.47 -2.93 9.87
CA LEU A 147 -11.20 -1.70 10.20
C LEU A 147 -10.32 -0.70 10.94
N PHE A 148 -9.56 -1.14 11.95
CA PHE A 148 -8.61 -0.26 12.64
C PHE A 148 -7.51 0.26 11.72
N ASN A 149 -7.06 -0.56 10.77
CA ASN A 149 -6.03 -0.19 9.81
C ASN A 149 -6.51 0.82 8.76
N ILE A 150 -7.83 1.05 8.61
CA ILE A 150 -8.36 2.14 7.77
C ILE A 150 -7.81 3.49 8.22
N ALA A 151 -7.69 3.73 9.53
CA ALA A 151 -7.12 4.98 10.04
C ALA A 151 -5.68 5.19 9.55
N ALA A 152 -4.86 4.12 9.49
CA ALA A 152 -3.52 4.17 8.92
C ALA A 152 -3.55 4.45 7.41
N GLY A 153 -4.47 3.82 6.67
CA GLY A 153 -4.66 4.09 5.23
C GLY A 153 -5.11 5.53 4.92
N LEU A 154 -5.97 6.11 5.76
CA LEU A 154 -6.38 7.50 5.66
C LEU A 154 -5.23 8.45 6.03
N ALA A 155 -4.51 8.18 7.11
CA ALA A 155 -3.34 8.97 7.52
C ALA A 155 -2.26 8.96 6.43
N ALA A 156 -1.98 7.80 5.84
CA ALA A 156 -1.10 7.64 4.69
C ALA A 156 -1.53 8.52 3.50
N SER A 157 -2.81 8.45 3.13
CA SER A 157 -3.37 9.23 2.02
C SER A 157 -3.28 10.74 2.28
N LEU A 158 -3.50 11.18 3.52
CA LEU A 158 -3.35 12.57 3.95
C LEU A 158 -1.89 13.03 3.90
N ILE A 159 -0.94 12.22 4.39
CA ILE A 159 0.50 12.54 4.36
C ILE A 159 0.96 12.70 2.91
N VAL A 160 0.56 11.79 2.01
CA VAL A 160 0.86 11.91 0.58
C VAL A 160 0.28 13.20 0.02
N GLY A 161 -0.99 13.50 0.32
CA GLY A 161 -1.64 14.75 -0.09
C GLY A 161 -0.88 16.00 0.39
N ILE A 162 -0.42 16.02 1.64
CA ILE A 162 0.38 17.11 2.22
C ILE A 162 1.74 17.23 1.51
N ILE A 163 2.41 16.13 1.23
CA ILE A 163 3.71 16.16 0.50
C ILE A 163 3.54 16.78 -0.89
N PHE A 164 2.46 16.47 -1.61
CA PHE A 164 2.18 17.10 -2.90
C PHE A 164 1.91 18.60 -2.77
N LEU A 165 1.12 19.00 -1.77
CA LEU A 165 0.83 20.40 -1.44
C LEU A 165 2.10 21.21 -1.11
N VAL A 166 2.92 20.71 -0.17
CA VAL A 166 4.15 21.37 0.29
C VAL A 166 5.24 21.34 -0.79
N GLY A 167 5.35 20.24 -1.52
CA GLY A 167 6.32 20.07 -2.59
C GLY A 167 6.10 20.95 -3.82
N LYS A 168 5.00 21.73 -3.87
CA LYS A 168 4.59 22.53 -5.05
C LYS A 168 4.61 21.71 -6.35
N VAL A 169 4.38 20.40 -6.25
CA VAL A 169 4.30 19.51 -7.42
C VAL A 169 2.98 19.82 -8.12
N GLY A 170 3.01 20.78 -9.04
CA GLY A 170 1.84 21.37 -9.70
C GLY A 170 1.84 22.91 -9.74
N ASN A 171 2.62 23.57 -8.89
CA ASN A 171 2.69 25.03 -8.86
C ASN A 171 3.84 25.54 -9.73
N ARG A 172 3.68 25.46 -11.06
CA ARG A 172 4.47 26.29 -11.97
C ARG A 172 3.95 27.72 -11.87
N LYS A 173 4.55 28.53 -11.01
CA LYS A 173 4.59 29.97 -11.27
C LYS A 173 5.52 30.19 -12.46
N GLY A 174 4.95 30.70 -13.56
CA GLY A 174 5.62 31.00 -14.82
C GLY A 174 4.58 31.06 -15.93
#